data_AF-A0A1Q2YS37-F1
#
_entry.id   AF-A0A1Q2YS37-F1
#
_cell.length_a   1.000
_cell.length_b   1.000
_cell.length_c   1.000
_cell.angle_alpha   90.00
_cell.angle_beta   90.00
_cell.angle_gamma   90.00
#
_symmetry.space_group_name_H-M   'P 1'
#
loop_
_entity.id
_entity.type
_entity.pdbx_description
1 polymer ?
#
loop_
_entity_poly.entity_id
_entity_poly.type
_entity_poly.pdbx_seq_one_letter_code
_entity_poly.pdbx_strand_id
1 'polypeptide(L)'
;MEPLTEDPLHVAATRPALMWGLPLPLALALFVIGAEVQVVFKGLTGVTWALALVAPVWIAARFLVARDYNAVGVAVLWLNTSARGLDTADWGGASVAPLPVGSARGPRGMSNA
;
A
#
# COMPACT_ATOMS: atom_id res chain seq x y z
N MET A 1 1.73 12.45 42.78
CA MET A 1 1.44 12.12 41.37
C MET A 1 0.14 11.36 41.37
N GLU A 2 -0.81 11.77 40.53
CA GLU A 2 -2.08 11.05 40.36
C GLU A 2 -1.79 9.71 39.65
N PRO A 3 -2.41 8.59 40.07
CA PRO A 3 -2.18 7.29 39.44
C PRO A 3 -2.71 7.27 38.00
N LEU A 4 -1.95 6.67 37.08
CA LEU A 4 -2.35 6.52 35.69
C LEU A 4 -3.54 5.56 35.60
N THR A 5 -4.68 6.03 35.10
CA THR A 5 -5.83 5.18 34.77
C THR A 5 -5.59 4.50 33.42
N GLU A 6 -5.58 3.17 33.42
CA GLU A 6 -5.45 2.37 32.20
C GLU A 6 -6.78 1.70 31.87
N ASP A 7 -7.29 1.94 30.65
CA ASP A 7 -8.47 1.26 30.11
C ASP A 7 -8.06 0.29 29.00
N PRO A 8 -8.69 -0.90 28.90
CA PRO A 8 -8.38 -1.86 27.84
C PRO A 8 -8.85 -1.33 26.48
N LEU A 9 -7.90 -1.07 25.57
CA LEU A 9 -8.22 -0.75 24.18
C LEU A 9 -8.36 -2.04 23.35
N HIS A 10 -9.58 -2.39 22.99
CA HIS A 10 -9.84 -3.54 22.13
C HIS A 10 -9.30 -3.29 20.71
N VAL A 11 -8.18 -3.95 20.36
CA VAL A 11 -7.55 -3.84 19.03
C VAL A 11 -8.51 -4.13 17.88
N ALA A 12 -9.50 -5.01 18.10
CA ALA A 12 -10.54 -5.31 17.12
C ALA A 12 -11.43 -4.11 16.78
N ALA A 13 -11.61 -3.17 17.72
CA ALA A 13 -12.43 -1.97 17.54
C ALA A 13 -11.70 -0.86 16.78
N THR A 14 -10.36 -0.88 16.74
CA THR A 14 -9.55 0.18 16.13
C THR A 14 -8.90 -0.24 14.81
N ARG A 15 -8.79 -1.54 14.53
CA ARG A 15 -8.28 -2.03 13.24
C ARG A 15 -9.36 -1.97 12.15
N PRO A 16 -8.98 -1.77 10.87
CA PRO A 16 -9.92 -1.92 9.78
C PRO A 16 -10.49 -3.34 9.75
N ALA A 17 -11.74 -3.49 9.34
CA ALA A 17 -12.38 -4.79 9.23
C ALA A 17 -11.64 -5.66 8.19
N LEU A 18 -11.29 -6.90 8.58
CA LEU A 18 -10.45 -7.80 7.77
C LEU A 18 -11.29 -8.97 7.21
N MET A 19 -11.03 -9.35 5.97
CA MET A 19 -11.57 -10.53 5.30
C MET A 19 -10.40 -11.42 4.82
N TRP A 20 -10.35 -12.67 5.30
CA TRP A 20 -9.29 -13.62 4.98
C TRP A 20 -7.85 -13.03 5.05
N GLY A 21 -7.64 -12.15 6.04
CA GLY A 21 -6.36 -11.52 6.34
C GLY A 21 -6.00 -10.26 5.54
N LEU A 22 -6.93 -9.72 4.75
CA LEU A 22 -6.78 -8.42 4.09
C LEU A 22 -7.83 -7.44 4.62
N PRO A 23 -7.56 -6.12 4.64
CA PRO A 23 -8.60 -5.10 4.81
C PRO A 23 -9.73 -5.29 3.80
N LEU A 24 -10.97 -5.22 4.27
CA LEU A 24 -12.18 -5.37 3.46
C LEU A 24 -12.17 -4.56 2.16
N PRO A 25 -11.75 -3.27 2.14
CA PRO A 25 -11.64 -2.51 0.90
C PRO A 25 -10.68 -3.13 -0.13
N LEU A 26 -9.54 -3.64 0.32
CA LEU A 26 -8.56 -4.28 -0.56
C LEU A 26 -9.08 -5.63 -1.06
N ALA A 27 -9.63 -6.45 -0.17
CA ALA A 27 -10.21 -7.74 -0.52
C ALA A 27 -11.31 -7.57 -1.58
N LEU A 28 -12.21 -6.60 -1.40
CA LEU A 28 -13.27 -6.29 -2.35
C LEU A 28 -12.71 -5.83 -3.70
N ALA A 29 -11.71 -4.95 -3.71
CA ALA A 29 -11.07 -4.51 -4.94
C ALA A 29 -10.45 -5.67 -5.73
N LEU A 30 -9.79 -6.61 -5.04
CA LEU A 30 -9.23 -7.81 -5.64
C LEU A 30 -10.32 -8.76 -6.18
N PHE A 31 -11.45 -8.90 -5.49
CA PHE A 31 -12.59 -9.67 -6.02
C PHE A 31 -13.19 -9.05 -7.26
N VAL A 32 -13.34 -7.72 -7.28
CA VAL A 32 -13.84 -7.01 -8.47
C VAL A 32 -12.89 -7.25 -9.64
N ILE A 33 -11.58 -7.06 -9.46
CA ILE A 33 -10.59 -7.34 -10.51
C ILE A 33 -10.69 -8.78 -11.01
N GLY A 34 -10.78 -9.76 -10.09
CA GLY A 34 -10.95 -11.17 -10.47
C GLY A 34 -12.25 -11.43 -11.23
N ALA A 35 -13.36 -10.80 -10.83
CA ALA A 35 -14.64 -10.89 -11.51
C ALA A 35 -14.59 -10.29 -12.92
N GLU A 36 -13.95 -9.13 -13.11
CA GLU A 36 -13.77 -8.52 -14.43
C GLU A 36 -12.95 -9.44 -15.35
N VAL A 37 -11.85 -10.01 -14.85
CA VAL A 37 -11.05 -10.99 -15.61
C VAL A 37 -11.88 -12.21 -16.01
N GLN A 38 -12.72 -12.71 -15.10
CA GLN A 38 -13.63 -13.83 -15.36
C GLN A 38 -14.70 -13.50 -16.42
N VAL A 39 -15.18 -12.26 -16.48
CA VAL A 39 -16.13 -11.81 -17.50
C VAL A 39 -15.47 -11.76 -18.88
N VAL A 40 -14.21 -11.31 -18.94
CA VAL A 40 -13.43 -11.21 -20.19
C VAL A 40 -13.06 -12.59 -20.73
N PHE A 41 -12.43 -13.42 -19.92
CA PHE A 41 -12.02 -14.77 -20.30
C PHE A 41 -13.09 -15.74 -19.81
N LYS A 42 -14.01 -16.18 -20.67
CA LYS A 42 -15.15 -17.00 -20.22
C LYS A 42 -14.74 -18.40 -19.73
N GLY A 43 -15.61 -19.05 -18.96
CA GLY A 43 -15.44 -20.45 -18.53
C GLY A 43 -14.25 -20.67 -17.59
N LEU A 44 -13.68 -21.87 -17.63
CA LEU A 44 -12.55 -22.25 -16.76
C LEU A 44 -11.29 -21.42 -17.03
N THR A 45 -11.07 -21.02 -18.29
CA THR A 45 -9.95 -20.14 -18.66
C THR A 45 -10.01 -18.81 -17.90
N GLY A 46 -11.20 -18.26 -17.68
CA GLY A 46 -11.41 -17.11 -16.80
C GLY A 46 -10.96 -17.31 -15.39
N VAL A 47 -11.38 -18.43 -14.81
CA VAL A 47 -11.11 -18.72 -13.40
C VAL A 47 -9.62 -18.85 -13.23
N THR A 48 -8.95 -19.52 -14.17
CA THR A 48 -7.49 -19.65 -14.16
C THR A 48 -6.79 -18.30 -14.28
N TRP A 49 -7.24 -17.40 -15.16
CA TRP A 49 -6.64 -16.08 -15.31
C TRP A 49 -6.89 -15.17 -14.10
N ALA A 50 -8.11 -15.18 -13.57
CA ALA A 50 -8.48 -14.42 -12.39
C ALA A 50 -7.64 -14.85 -11.18
N LEU A 51 -7.49 -16.17 -10.96
CA LEU A 51 -6.65 -16.69 -9.89
C LEU A 51 -5.16 -16.39 -10.12
N ALA A 52 -4.66 -16.54 -11.34
CA ALA A 52 -3.26 -16.26 -11.67
C ALA A 52 -2.90 -14.78 -11.41
N LEU A 53 -3.83 -13.86 -11.61
CA LEU A 53 -3.63 -12.43 -11.35
C LEU A 53 -3.83 -12.08 -9.86
N VAL A 54 -4.94 -12.53 -9.26
CA VAL A 54 -5.36 -12.09 -7.93
C VAL A 54 -4.59 -12.79 -6.82
N ALA A 55 -4.33 -14.10 -6.92
CA ALA A 55 -3.74 -14.87 -5.84
C ALA A 55 -2.33 -14.39 -5.43
N PRO A 56 -1.40 -14.07 -6.36
CA PRO A 56 -0.09 -13.55 -5.98
C PRO A 56 -0.18 -12.21 -5.23
N VAL A 57 -1.04 -11.31 -5.71
CA VAL A 57 -1.26 -10.00 -5.07
C VAL A 57 -1.89 -10.18 -3.69
N TRP A 58 -2.85 -11.10 -3.56
CA TRP A 58 -3.47 -11.44 -2.28
C TRP A 58 -2.43 -11.93 -1.26
N ILE A 59 -1.57 -12.86 -1.67
CA ILE A 59 -0.52 -13.43 -0.81
C ILE A 59 0.47 -12.34 -0.39
N ALA A 60 0.95 -11.51 -1.33
CA ALA A 60 1.87 -10.42 -1.04
C ALA A 60 1.24 -9.40 -0.07
N ALA A 61 -0.02 -9.00 -0.31
CA ALA A 61 -0.76 -8.12 0.58
C ALA A 61 -0.94 -8.72 1.98
N ARG A 62 -1.20 -10.03 2.08
CA ARG A 62 -1.31 -10.72 3.36
C ARG A 62 -0.01 -10.67 4.16
N PHE A 63 1.15 -10.80 3.52
CA PHE A 63 2.45 -10.62 4.18
C PHE A 63 2.68 -9.20 4.69
N LEU A 64 2.14 -8.19 4.01
CA LEU A 64 2.21 -6.79 4.43
C LEU A 64 1.29 -6.55 5.63
N VAL A 65 0.03 -6.97 5.54
CA VAL A 65 -0.99 -6.82 6.60
C VAL A 65 -0.62 -7.58 7.87
N ALA A 66 0.07 -8.71 7.75
CA ALA A 66 0.58 -9.46 8.90
C ALA A 66 1.59 -8.68 9.74
N ARG A 67 2.27 -7.67 9.15
CA ARG A 67 3.20 -6.79 9.86
C ARG A 67 2.50 -5.54 10.40
N ASP A 68 1.66 -4.92 9.58
CA ASP A 68 0.85 -3.76 9.95
C ASP A 68 -0.41 -3.70 9.08
N TYR A 69 -1.58 -3.67 9.72
CA TYR A 69 -2.87 -3.61 9.04
C TYR A 69 -3.05 -2.33 8.21
N ASN A 70 -2.36 -1.24 8.58
CA ASN A 70 -2.40 0.05 7.89
C ASN A 70 -1.38 0.16 6.75
N ALA A 71 -0.41 -0.76 6.65
CA ALA A 71 0.65 -0.68 5.65
C ALA A 71 0.13 -0.78 4.21
N VAL A 72 -1.03 -1.40 3.98
CA VAL A 72 -1.71 -1.39 2.68
C VAL A 72 -2.05 0.03 2.24
N GLY A 73 -2.59 0.86 3.15
CA GLY A 73 -2.93 2.25 2.84
C GLY A 73 -1.68 3.07 2.51
N VAL A 74 -0.59 2.84 3.24
CA VAL A 74 0.71 3.48 2.98
C VAL A 74 1.27 3.05 1.62
N ALA A 75 1.18 1.75 1.27
CA ALA A 75 1.63 1.26 -0.03
C ALA A 75 0.83 1.87 -1.19
N VAL A 76 -0.49 1.96 -1.06
CA VAL A 76 -1.36 2.62 -2.06
C VAL A 76 -1.05 4.11 -2.16
N LEU A 77 -0.83 4.79 -1.03
CA LEU A 77 -0.44 6.20 -1.02
C LEU A 77 0.90 6.41 -1.74
N TRP A 78 1.88 5.53 -1.49
CA TRP A 78 3.17 5.56 -2.18
C TRP A 78 3.01 5.34 -3.68
N LEU A 79 2.16 4.40 -4.11
CA LEU A 79 1.85 4.17 -5.53
C LEU A 79 1.26 5.42 -6.20
N ASN A 80 0.39 6.14 -5.49
CA ASN A 80 -0.27 7.33 -6.01
C ASN A 80 0.61 8.59 -6.03
N THR A 81 1.63 8.63 -5.17
CA THR A 81 2.50 9.80 -5.00
C THR A 81 3.92 9.52 -5.51
N SER A 82 4.73 8.87 -4.69
CA SER A 82 6.17 8.72 -4.91
C SER A 82 6.56 7.71 -5.99
N ALA A 83 5.78 6.66 -6.22
CA ALA A 83 6.13 5.60 -7.18
C ALA A 83 6.18 6.08 -8.63
N ARG A 84 5.53 7.22 -8.92
CA ARG A 84 5.48 7.82 -10.25
C ARG A 84 6.70 8.69 -10.57
N GLY A 85 7.51 9.01 -9.56
CA GLY A 85 8.71 9.85 -9.71
C GLY A 85 9.87 9.04 -10.28
N LEU A 86 9.97 8.98 -11.61
CA LEU A 86 11.02 8.26 -12.32
C LEU A 86 12.39 8.98 -12.25
N ASP A 87 12.38 10.29 -12.02
CA ASP A 87 13.55 11.17 -11.90
C ASP A 87 13.92 11.46 -10.43
N THR A 88 13.36 10.71 -9.49
CA THR A 88 13.61 10.91 -8.05
C THR A 88 15.08 10.79 -7.67
N ALA A 89 15.89 10.08 -8.46
CA ALA A 89 17.34 10.02 -8.28
C ALA A 89 18.03 11.37 -8.56
N ASP A 90 17.56 12.11 -9.58
CA ASP A 90 18.11 13.41 -9.98
C ASP A 90 17.65 14.52 -9.02
N TRP A 91 16.42 14.44 -8.50
CA TRP A 91 15.85 15.43 -7.58
C TRP A 91 16.09 15.12 -6.09
N GLY A 92 16.65 13.95 -5.78
CA GLY A 92 16.96 13.53 -4.41
C GLY A 92 15.76 13.06 -3.59
N GLY A 93 14.72 12.53 -4.24
CA GLY A 93 13.53 11.91 -3.64
C GLY A 93 12.20 12.57 -4.03
N ALA A 94 11.09 11.88 -3.74
CA ALA A 94 9.74 12.36 -4.08
C ALA A 94 9.16 13.38 -3.08
N SER A 95 9.82 13.59 -1.94
CA SER A 95 9.35 14.49 -0.88
C SER A 95 10.29 15.70 -0.73
N VAL A 96 9.70 16.89 -0.54
CA VAL A 96 10.43 18.08 -0.13
C VAL A 96 10.78 17.94 1.35
N ALA A 97 12.08 17.90 1.67
CA ALA A 97 12.55 17.94 3.04
C ALA A 97 13.30 19.27 3.24
N PRO A 98 12.99 20.05 4.30
CA PRO A 98 13.70 21.31 4.59
C PRO A 98 15.17 21.06 4.96
N LEU A 99 15.48 19.84 5.41
CA LEU A 99 16.84 19.36 5.63
C LEU A 99 17.16 18.26 4.60
N PRO A 100 18.36 18.25 4.00
CA PRO A 100 18.75 17.18 3.09
C PRO A 100 18.64 15.82 3.77
N VAL A 101 17.79 14.93 3.24
CA VAL A 101 17.62 13.54 3.73
C VAL A 101 18.80 12.61 3.36
N GLY A 102 19.85 13.17 2.77
CA GLY A 102 21.14 12.56 2.49
C GLY A 102 22.17 13.65 2.17
N SER A 103 23.44 13.29 1.96
CA SER A 103 24.46 14.24 1.47
C SER A 103 24.13 14.64 0.03
N ALA A 104 23.22 15.61 -0.11
CA ALA A 104 22.88 16.17 -1.40
C ALA A 104 24.16 16.71 -2.06
N ARG A 105 24.40 16.33 -3.32
CA ARG A 105 25.49 16.86 -4.15
C ARG A 105 25.31 18.34 -4.52
N GLY A 106 24.46 19.06 -3.80
CA GLY A 106 24.12 20.46 -4.01
C GLY A 106 22.76 20.82 -3.41
N PRO A 107 22.50 22.11 -3.14
CA PRO A 107 21.17 22.59 -2.79
C PRO A 107 20.17 22.25 -3.91
N ARG A 108 19.02 21.69 -3.52
CA ARG A 108 17.92 21.38 -4.44
C ARG A 108 17.47 22.67 -5.15
N GLY A 109 17.29 22.63 -6.46
CA GLY A 109 16.46 23.63 -7.17
C GLY A 109 17.15 24.91 -7.69
N MET A 110 18.47 24.98 -7.81
CA MET A 110 19.11 26.03 -8.62
C MET A 110 20.07 25.39 -9.62
N SER A 111 19.56 25.13 -10.83
CA SER A 111 20.44 25.03 -12.00
C SER A 111 21.08 26.40 -12.18
N ASN A 112 22.40 26.48 -12.13
CA ASN A 112 23.16 27.64 -12.59
C ASN A 112 23.07 27.71 -14.14
N ALA A 113 21.86 27.96 -14.65
CA ALA A 113 21.65 28.36 -16.04
C ALA A 113 21.46 29.88 -16.08
#